data_AF-A0A174WBL9-F1
#
_entry.id   AF-A0A174WBL9-F1
#
_cell.length_a   1.000
_cell.length_b   1.000
_cell.length_c   1.000
_cell.angle_alpha   90.00
_cell.angle_beta   90.00
_cell.angle_gamma   90.00
#
_symmetry.space_group_name_H-M   'P 1'
#
loop_
_entity.id
_entity.type
_entity.pdbx_description
1 polymer ?
#
loop_
_entity_poly.entity_id
_entity_poly.type
_entity_poly.pdbx_seq_one_letter_code
_entity_poly.pdbx_strand_id
1 'polypeptide(L)'
;MQIISNSTANIKLEITSEDLRHFSDELISRAVNEVAVALKATNEDKLLTREEVKEMCGVCDTTLWLWNKRNYLKAIKVGNKVRYRFSDVKRILGETNKISGYGKD
;
A
#
# COMPACT_ATOMS: atom_id res chain seq x y z
N MET A 1 43.34 4.52 11.49
CA MET A 1 43.54 5.81 10.80
C MET A 1 42.32 6.07 9.93
N GLN A 2 41.51 7.09 10.24
CA GLN A 2 40.41 7.53 9.38
C GLN A 2 40.91 8.67 8.51
N ILE A 3 40.99 8.45 7.20
CA ILE A 3 41.46 9.44 6.22
C ILE A 3 40.27 10.11 5.50
N ILE A 4 39.05 9.62 5.72
CA ILE A 4 37.85 9.99 4.95
C ILE A 4 37.12 11.23 5.52
N SER A 5 37.54 11.77 6.67
CA SER A 5 36.79 12.81 7.40
C SER A 5 37.18 14.27 7.14
N ASN A 6 38.20 14.57 6.32
CA ASN A 6 38.63 15.96 6.06
C ASN A 6 38.28 16.43 4.63
N SER A 7 37.49 17.51 4.56
CA SER A 7 36.75 18.01 3.39
C SER A 7 37.56 18.73 2.31
N THR A 8 38.89 18.59 2.28
CA THR A 8 39.75 19.30 1.30
C THR A 8 40.90 18.45 0.75
N ALA A 9 40.86 17.13 0.88
CA ALA A 9 41.86 16.24 0.31
C ALA A 9 41.36 15.61 -1.00
N ASN A 10 42.04 15.89 -2.11
CA ASN A 10 41.78 15.22 -3.39
C ASN A 10 42.46 13.85 -3.38
N ILE A 11 41.69 12.80 -3.18
CA ILE A 11 42.18 11.42 -3.13
C ILE A 11 41.96 10.79 -4.50
N LYS A 12 43.05 10.32 -5.14
CA LYS A 12 42.97 9.42 -6.30
C LYS A 12 43.03 7.99 -5.79
N LEU A 13 41.92 7.26 -5.92
CA LEU A 13 41.87 5.82 -5.69
C LEU A 13 42.01 5.10 -7.03
N GLU A 14 42.94 4.16 -7.08
CA GLU A 14 43.04 3.20 -8.18
C GLU A 14 42.22 1.97 -7.78
N ILE A 15 41.18 1.68 -8.57
CA ILE A 15 40.20 0.64 -8.28
C ILE A 15 40.18 -0.31 -9.47
N THR A 16 39.98 -1.60 -9.22
CA THR A 16 39.86 -2.57 -10.31
C THR A 16 38.50 -2.45 -10.99
N SER A 17 38.41 -2.90 -12.25
CA SER A 17 37.14 -2.92 -12.99
C SER A 17 36.09 -3.83 -12.33
N GLU A 18 36.54 -4.86 -11.62
CA GLU A 18 35.69 -5.79 -10.89
C GLU A 18 35.06 -5.13 -9.65
N ASP A 19 35.85 -4.37 -8.89
CA ASP A 19 35.36 -3.62 -7.73
C ASP A 19 34.32 -2.57 -8.14
N LEU A 20 34.52 -1.88 -9.27
CA LEU A 20 33.57 -0.90 -9.78
C LEU A 20 32.24 -1.55 -10.20
N ARG A 21 32.30 -2.75 -10.79
CA ARG A 21 31.10 -3.52 -11.15
C ARG A 21 30.33 -3.93 -9.91
N HIS A 22 31.01 -4.48 -8.91
CA HIS A 22 30.39 -4.84 -7.63
C HIS A 22 29.73 -3.64 -6.94
N PHE A 23 30.40 -2.49 -6.94
CA PHE A 23 29.85 -1.26 -6.39
C PHE A 23 28.59 -0.81 -7.14
N SER A 24 28.59 -0.89 -8.48
CA SER A 24 27.41 -0.58 -9.29
C SER A 24 26.24 -1.51 -8.99
N ASP A 25 26.48 -2.82 -8.93
CA ASP A 25 25.43 -3.82 -8.66
C ASP A 25 24.87 -3.65 -7.24
N GLU A 26 25.70 -3.28 -6.27
CA GLU A 26 25.28 -3.01 -4.90
C GLU A 26 24.41 -1.74 -4.81
N LEU A 27 24.81 -0.65 -5.49
CA LEU A 27 24.01 0.58 -5.56
C LEU A 27 22.65 0.34 -6.22
N ILE A 28 22.62 -0.38 -7.33
CA ILE A 28 21.38 -0.73 -8.03
C ILE A 28 20.51 -1.60 -7.12
N SER A 29 21.08 -2.62 -6.48
CA SER A 29 20.35 -3.52 -5.59
C SER A 29 19.74 -2.78 -4.41
N ARG A 30 20.45 -1.82 -3.81
CA ARG A 30 19.91 -0.97 -2.73
C ARG A 30 18.76 -0.10 -3.21
N ALA A 31 18.93 0.59 -4.34
CA ALA A 31 17.88 1.44 -4.91
C ALA A 31 16.62 0.64 -5.28
N VAL A 32 16.80 -0.52 -5.91
CA VAL A 32 15.68 -1.41 -6.27
C VAL A 32 14.99 -1.95 -5.01
N ASN A 33 15.74 -2.30 -3.96
CA ASN A 33 15.17 -2.81 -2.72
C ASN A 33 14.37 -1.72 -1.98
N GLU A 34 14.87 -0.50 -1.87
CA GLU A 34 14.15 0.61 -1.25
C GLU A 34 12.83 0.92 -1.99
N VAL A 35 12.86 0.93 -3.32
CA VAL A 35 11.65 1.10 -4.14
C VAL A 35 10.69 -0.08 -3.96
N ALA A 36 11.20 -1.31 -3.91
CA ALA A 36 10.37 -2.50 -3.69
C ALA A 36 9.71 -2.51 -2.31
N VAL A 37 10.39 -2.04 -1.27
CA VAL A 37 9.82 -1.90 0.09
C VAL A 37 8.73 -0.82 0.10
N ALA A 38 8.97 0.33 -0.54
CA ALA A 38 7.96 1.37 -0.68
C ALA A 38 6.72 0.91 -1.47
N LEU A 39 6.90 0.10 -2.53
CA LEU A 39 5.81 -0.49 -3.29
C LEU A 39 5.05 -1.59 -2.52
N LYS A 40 5.74 -2.38 -1.69
CA LYS A 40 5.09 -3.40 -0.85
C LYS A 40 4.23 -2.77 0.24
N ALA A 41 4.73 -1.70 0.88
CA ALA A 41 3.97 -0.94 1.88
C ALA A 41 2.69 -0.30 1.29
N THR A 42 2.65 -0.06 -0.03
CA THR A 42 1.46 0.47 -0.72
C THR A 42 0.54 -0.61 -1.31
N ASN A 43 1.02 -1.85 -1.52
CA ASN A 43 0.23 -2.92 -2.16
C ASN A 43 -0.32 -4.00 -1.20
N GLU A 44 -0.04 -3.92 0.09
CA GLU A 44 -0.78 -4.72 1.08
C GLU A 44 -2.19 -4.14 1.28
N ASP A 45 -3.01 -4.23 0.23
CA ASP A 45 -4.45 -4.01 0.31
C ASP A 45 -5.03 -5.06 1.25
N LYS A 46 -5.08 -4.74 2.54
CA LYS A 46 -5.67 -5.58 3.58
C LYS A 46 -7.08 -5.97 3.16
N LEU A 47 -7.35 -7.27 3.09
CA LEU A 47 -8.67 -7.79 2.80
C LEU A 47 -9.49 -7.88 4.09
N LEU A 48 -10.55 -7.11 4.15
CA LEU A 48 -11.45 -7.02 5.29
C LEU A 48 -12.60 -8.02 5.16
N THR A 49 -13.08 -8.52 6.30
CA THR A 49 -14.31 -9.32 6.34
C THR A 49 -15.55 -8.44 6.27
N ARG A 50 -16.72 -9.05 6.07
CA ARG A 50 -18.00 -8.32 6.08
C ARG A 50 -18.23 -7.63 7.42
N GLU A 51 -17.90 -8.30 8.52
CA GLU A 51 -18.08 -7.81 9.88
C GLU A 51 -17.23 -6.56 10.13
N GLU A 52 -15.96 -6.58 9.72
CA GLU A 52 -15.06 -5.42 9.84
C GLU A 52 -15.56 -4.23 9.02
N VAL A 53 -16.07 -4.45 7.81
CA VAL A 53 -16.63 -3.37 6.98
C VAL A 53 -17.91 -2.79 7.58
N LYS A 54 -18.78 -3.64 8.15
CA LYS A 54 -19.99 -3.18 8.85
C LYS A 54 -19.64 -2.28 10.02
N GLU A 55 -18.65 -2.67 10.82
CA GLU A 55 -18.20 -1.87 11.97
C GLU A 55 -17.62 -0.53 11.52
N MET A 56 -16.75 -0.53 10.50
CA MET A 56 -16.11 0.71 10.04
C MET A 56 -17.08 1.67 9.34
N CYS A 57 -18.06 1.15 8.59
CA CYS A 57 -19.01 1.97 7.85
C CYS A 57 -20.32 2.24 8.61
N GLY A 58 -20.58 1.55 9.71
CA GLY A 58 -21.85 1.65 10.45
C GLY A 58 -23.07 1.19 9.65
N VAL A 59 -22.91 0.22 8.74
CA VAL A 59 -23.97 -0.24 7.82
C VAL A 59 -24.39 -1.68 8.07
N CYS A 60 -25.59 -2.06 7.63
CA CYS A 60 -26.10 -3.43 7.74
C CYS A 60 -25.74 -4.29 6.51
N ASP A 61 -25.91 -5.62 6.62
CA ASP A 61 -25.60 -6.59 5.55
C ASP A 61 -26.37 -6.30 4.24
N THR A 62 -27.61 -5.84 4.36
CA THR A 62 -28.45 -5.44 3.22
C THR A 62 -27.82 -4.28 2.44
N THR A 63 -27.24 -3.31 3.14
CA THR A 63 -26.55 -2.17 2.51
C THR A 63 -25.28 -2.63 1.78
N LEU A 64 -24.49 -3.52 2.38
CA LEU A 64 -23.30 -4.08 1.71
C LEU A 64 -23.68 -4.88 0.46
N TRP A 65 -24.78 -5.63 0.51
CA TRP A 65 -25.30 -6.33 -0.66
C TRP A 65 -25.72 -5.35 -1.77
N LEU A 66 -26.41 -4.27 -1.41
CA LEU A 66 -26.80 -3.23 -2.35
C LEU A 66 -25.59 -2.53 -2.98
N TRP A 67 -24.56 -2.24 -2.19
CA TRP A 67 -23.31 -1.65 -2.67
C TRP A 67 -22.60 -2.55 -3.65
N ASN A 68 -22.56 -3.86 -3.40
CA ASN A 68 -22.01 -4.83 -4.33
C ASN A 68 -22.84 -4.89 -5.64
N LYS A 69 -24.19 -4.87 -5.54
CA LYS A 69 -25.08 -4.87 -6.71
C LYS A 69 -24.94 -3.61 -7.57
N ARG A 70 -24.73 -2.45 -6.93
CA ARG A 70 -24.53 -1.15 -7.59
C ARG A 70 -23.06 -0.89 -7.99
N ASN A 71 -22.17 -1.85 -7.76
CA ASN A 71 -20.73 -1.72 -7.99
C ASN A 71 -20.09 -0.51 -7.25
N TYR A 72 -20.70 -0.09 -6.14
CA TYR A 72 -20.22 0.99 -5.28
C TYR A 72 -19.10 0.51 -4.35
N LEU A 73 -19.26 -0.68 -3.77
CA LEU A 73 -18.22 -1.39 -3.05
C LEU A 73 -18.13 -2.82 -3.58
N LYS A 74 -17.01 -3.14 -4.23
CA LYS A 74 -16.83 -4.42 -4.92
C LYS A 74 -16.50 -5.53 -3.93
N ALA A 75 -17.34 -6.55 -3.87
CA ALA A 75 -17.06 -7.77 -3.12
C ALA A 75 -16.03 -8.63 -3.86
N ILE A 76 -15.00 -9.07 -3.14
CA ILE A 76 -14.01 -10.05 -3.60
C ILE A 76 -14.35 -11.40 -2.99
N LYS A 77 -14.56 -12.41 -3.82
CA LYS A 77 -14.79 -13.78 -3.36
C LYS A 77 -13.45 -14.47 -3.16
N VAL A 78 -13.10 -14.75 -1.91
CA VAL A 78 -11.90 -15.50 -1.51
C VAL A 78 -12.35 -16.87 -1.00
N GLY A 79 -12.33 -17.86 -1.90
CA GLY A 79 -12.93 -19.18 -1.64
C GLY A 79 -14.44 -19.07 -1.39
N ASN A 80 -14.90 -19.48 -0.21
CA ASN A 80 -16.30 -19.37 0.19
C ASN A 80 -16.62 -18.09 0.99
N LYS A 81 -15.62 -17.27 1.31
CA LYS A 81 -15.80 -16.03 2.08
C LYS A 81 -15.76 -14.82 1.15
N VAL A 82 -16.59 -13.83 1.44
CA VAL A 82 -16.53 -12.52 0.77
C VAL A 82 -15.70 -11.57 1.60
N ARG A 83 -14.80 -10.87 0.94
CA ARG A 83 -13.93 -9.85 1.50
C ARG A 83 -13.98 -8.56 0.69
N TYR A 84 -13.52 -7.48 1.28
CA TYR A 84 -13.43 -6.16 0.65
C TYR A 84 -12.01 -5.62 0.77
N ARG A 85 -11.57 -4.82 -0.21
CA ARG A 85 -10.26 -4.15 -0.10
C ARG A 85 -10.38 -2.99 0.88
N PHE A 86 -9.43 -2.90 1.79
CA PHE A 86 -9.34 -1.77 2.71
C PHE A 86 -9.26 -0.43 1.96
N SER A 87 -8.55 -0.35 0.84
CA SER A 87 -8.47 0.85 -0.01
C SER A 87 -9.84 1.29 -0.54
N ASP A 88 -10.65 0.36 -1.03
CA ASP A 88 -12.01 0.66 -1.51
C ASP A 88 -12.92 1.12 -0.36
N VAL A 89 -12.82 0.48 0.80
CA VAL A 89 -13.60 0.85 2.01
C VAL A 89 -13.16 2.22 2.55
N LYS A 90 -11.86 2.52 2.52
CA LYS A 90 -11.33 3.82 2.93
C LYS A 90 -11.77 4.93 1.97
N ARG A 91 -11.81 4.65 0.66
CA ARG A 91 -12.30 5.59 -0.36
C ARG A 91 -13.74 5.98 -0.08
N ILE A 92 -14.63 5.00 0.13
CA ILE A 92 -16.03 5.30 0.44
C ILE A 92 -16.17 6.04 1.77
N LEU A 93 -15.39 5.71 2.80
CA LEU A 93 -15.48 6.40 4.10
C LEU A 93 -15.07 7.88 3.98
N GLY A 94 -14.07 8.20 3.15
CA GLY A 94 -13.70 9.57 2.81
C GLY A 94 -14.78 10.34 2.02
N GLU A 95 -15.57 9.63 1.20
CA GLU A 95 -16.67 10.18 0.41
C GLU A 95 -18.00 10.27 1.18
N THR A 96 -18.18 9.51 2.26
CA THR A 96 -19.47 9.34 2.99
C THR A 96 -19.86 10.52 3.89
N ASN A 97 -19.09 11.61 3.94
CA ASN A 97 -19.49 12.84 4.64
C ASN A 97 -20.67 13.61 4.01
N LYS A 98 -21.36 13.05 3.00
CA LYS A 98 -22.45 13.76 2.30
C LYS A 98 -23.81 13.08 2.18
N ILE A 99 -24.03 11.86 2.69
CA ILE A 99 -25.35 11.22 2.48
C ILE A 99 -25.82 10.39 3.68
N SER A 100 -26.24 11.06 4.75
CA SER A 100 -27.21 10.51 5.72
C SER A 100 -28.57 11.17 5.48
N GLY A 101 -29.38 10.55 4.63
CA GLY A 101 -30.72 11.03 4.32
C GLY A 101 -31.50 9.98 3.55
N TYR A 102 -31.91 8.91 4.23
CA TYR A 102 -33.02 8.08 3.74
C TYR A 102 -33.94 7.74 4.91
N GLY A 103 -35.19 8.16 4.72
CA GLY A 103 -36.26 8.19 5.70
C GLY A 103 -36.79 6.80 6.03
N LYS A 104 -37.34 6.74 7.24
CA LYS A 104 -38.30 5.73 7.68
C LYS A 104 -39.62 6.01 7.00
N ASP A 105 -40.21 4.98 6.41
CA ASP A 105 -41.65 4.82 6.25
C ASP A 105 -42.05 3.49 6.92
#